data_AF-A0A316NMT6-F1
#
_entry.id   AF-A0A316NMT6-F1
#
_cell.length_a   1.000
_cell.length_b   1.000
_cell.length_c   1.000
_cell.angle_alpha   90.00
_cell.angle_beta   90.00
_cell.angle_gamma   90.00
#
_symmetry.space_group_name_H-M   'P 1'
#
loop_
_entity.id
_entity.type
_entity.pdbx_description
1 polymer ?
#
loop_
_entity_poly.entity_id
_entity_poly.type
_entity_poly.pdbx_seq_one_letter_code
_entity_poly.pdbx_strand_id
1 'polypeptide(L)' 'MLEFLAANLSTILISIVLLAIVVLISIHLVREKKRGQSSCGCGCADCAMHGSCHSAK' A
#
# COMPACT_ATOMS: atom_id res chain seq x y z
N MET A 1 31.40 15.15 -10.90
CA MET A 1 30.57 14.15 -10.20
C MET A 1 29.54 14.80 -9.27
N LEU A 2 29.91 15.79 -8.45
CA LEU A 2 28.95 16.51 -7.60
C LEU A 2 27.89 17.31 -8.39
N GLU A 3 28.22 17.82 -9.59
CA GLU A 3 27.25 18.51 -10.44
C GLU A 3 26.13 17.62 -10.97
N PHE A 4 26.41 16.34 -11.25
CA PHE A 4 25.37 15.38 -11.64
C PHE A 4 24.38 15.14 -10.50
N LEU A 5 24.88 15.08 -9.26
CA LEU A 5 24.06 14.94 -8.07
C LEU A 5 23.25 16.21 -7.79
N ALA A 6 23.84 17.40 -7.99
CA ALA A 6 23.16 18.68 -7.82
C ALA A 6 22.07 18.92 -8.87
N ALA A 7 22.33 18.56 -10.14
CA ALA A 7 21.35 18.70 -11.23
C ALA A 7 20.15 17.75 -11.08
N ASN A 8 20.35 16.57 -10.48
CA ASN A 8 19.30 15.57 -10.26
C ASN A 8 18.78 15.51 -8.82
N LEU A 9 19.18 16.47 -7.98
CA LEU A 9 18.84 16.51 -6.55
C LEU A 9 17.32 16.50 -6.36
N SER A 10 16.60 17.32 -7.14
CA SER A 10 15.13 17.40 -7.11
C SER A 10 14.47 16.06 -7.42
N THR A 11 14.95 15.36 -8.45
CA THR A 11 14.43 14.05 -8.85
C THR A 11 14.66 13.00 -7.77
N ILE A 12 15.84 13.02 -7.14
CA ILE A 12 16.18 12.11 -6.03
C ILE A 12 15.30 12.39 -4.80
N LEU A 13 15.05 13.66 -4.47
CA LEU A 13 14.18 14.01 -3.36
C LEU A 13 12.73 13.56 -3.61
N ILE A 14 12.20 13.80 -4.82
CA ILE A 14 10.84 13.39 -5.18
C ILE A 14 10.71 11.87 -5.14
N SER A 15 11.70 11.13 -5.65
CA SER A 15 11.66 9.67 -5.64
C SER A 15 11.68 9.10 -4.21
N ILE A 16 12.48 9.68 -3.30
CA ILE A 16 12.49 9.29 -1.89
C ILE A 16 11.12 9.53 -1.24
N VAL A 17 10.49 10.68 -1.50
CA VAL A 17 9.15 10.99 -0.96
C VAL A 17 8.10 10.00 -1.48
N LEU A 18 8.09 9.73 -2.78
CA LEU A 18 7.17 8.75 -3.38
C LEU A 18 7.37 7.36 -2.77
N LEU A 19 8.63 6.93 -2.61
CA LEU A 19 8.96 5.64 -2.03
C LEU A 19 8.52 5.55 -0.58
N ALA A 20 8.71 6.61 0.21
CA ALA A 20 8.22 6.69 1.58
C ALA A 20 6.70 6.54 1.66
N ILE A 21 5.95 7.22 0.78
CA ILE A 21 4.47 7.11 0.71
C ILE A 21 4.05 5.66 0.42
N VAL A 22 4.66 5.01 -0.57
CA VAL A 22 4.36 3.61 -0.93
C VAL A 22 4.64 2.66 0.24
N VAL A 23 5.75 2.86 0.95
CA VAL A 23 6.11 2.06 2.13
C VAL A 23 5.09 2.26 3.25
N LEU A 24 4.70 3.50 3.52
CA LEU A 24 3.68 3.81 4.54
C LEU A 24 2.34 3.16 4.22
N ILE A 25 1.87 3.25 2.97
CA ILE A 25 0.64 2.60 2.52
C ILE A 25 0.75 1.08 2.69
N SER A 26 1.87 0.48 2.29
CA SER A 26 2.08 -0.97 2.43
C SER A 26 2.05 -1.42 3.89
N ILE A 27 2.72 -0.67 4.78
CA ILE A 27 2.70 -0.93 6.23
C ILE A 27 1.28 -0.79 6.78
N HIS A 28 0.55 0.25 6.37
CA HIS A 28 -0.83 0.47 6.76
C HIS A 28 -1.69 -0.74 6.38
N LEU A 29 -1.67 -1.15 5.10
CA LEU A 29 -2.43 -2.29 4.60
C LEU A 29 -2.07 -3.61 5.33
N VAL A 30 -0.79 -3.85 5.63
CA VAL A 30 -0.37 -5.03 6.38
C VAL A 30 -0.87 -4.99 7.83
N ARG A 31 -0.85 -3.82 8.48
CA ARG A 31 -1.37 -3.65 9.84
C ARG A 31 -2.87 -3.81 9.89
N GLU A 32 -3.60 -3.26 8.92
CA GLU A 32 -5.04 -3.41 8.78
C GLU A 32 -5.41 -4.89 8.56
N LYS A 33 -4.70 -5.59 7.67
CA LYS A 33 -4.86 -7.03 7.47
C LYS A 33 -4.63 -7.84 8.75
N LYS A 34 -3.58 -7.50 9.53
CA LYS A 34 -3.30 -8.15 10.82
C LYS A 34 -4.38 -7.88 11.87
N ARG A 35 -5.08 -6.75 11.78
CA ARG A 35 -6.24 -6.39 12.62
C ARG A 35 -7.54 -7.05 12.17
N GLY A 36 -7.49 -7.93 11.17
CA GLY A 36 -8.67 -8.59 10.62
C GLY A 36 -9.45 -7.72 9.64
N GLN A 37 -8.96 -6.52 9.30
CA GLN A 37 -9.59 -5.67 8.29
C GLN A 37 -9.20 -6.20 6.91
N SER A 38 -10.19 -6.66 6.16
CA SER A 38 -10.02 -7.07 4.77
C SER A 38 -10.17 -5.87 3.84
N SER A 39 -9.62 -5.96 2.63
CA SER A 39 -9.72 -4.87 1.63
C SER A 39 -11.17 -4.65 1.14
N CYS A 40 -12.11 -5.51 1.50
CA CYS A 40 -13.55 -5.35 1.29
C CYS A 40 -14.12 -4.51 2.45
N GLY A 41 -14.52 -3.27 2.15
CA GLY A 41 -14.85 -2.23 3.13
C GLY A 41 -16.02 -2.50 4.09
N CYS A 42 -16.75 -3.60 3.95
CA CYS A 42 -17.84 -4.01 4.85
C CYS A 42 -17.56 -5.32 5.60
N GLY A 43 -16.30 -5.79 5.59
CA GLY A 43 -15.97 -7.15 6.02
C GLY A 43 -16.41 -8.19 4.98
N CYS A 44 -15.88 -9.41 5.09
CA CYS A 44 -16.21 -10.45 4.12
C CYS A 44 -17.66 -10.95 4.24
N ALA A 45 -18.35 -10.74 5.37
CA ALA A 45 -19.69 -11.28 5.63
C ALA A 45 -20.79 -10.64 4.74
N ASP A 46 -20.78 -9.31 4.56
CA ASP A 46 -21.73 -8.58 3.71
C ASP A 46 -21.14 -8.16 2.36
N CYS A 47 -19.99 -8.74 1.99
CA CYS A 47 -19.36 -8.46 0.70
C CYS A 47 -20.21 -9.06 -0.44
N ALA A 48 -20.52 -8.27 -1.48
CA ALA A 48 -21.24 -8.74 -2.67
C ALA A 48 -20.56 -9.95 -3.36
N MET A 49 -19.26 -10.14 -3.11
CA MET A 49 -18.46 -11.28 -3.59
C MET A 49 -18.16 -12.35 -2.52
N HIS A 50 -18.88 -12.35 -1.38
CA HIS A 50 -18.68 -13.31 -0.27
C HIS A 50 -18.56 -14.76 -0.75
N GLY A 51 -19.49 -15.20 -1.60
CA GLY A 51 -19.56 -16.59 -2.10
C GLY A 51 -18.48 -16.98 -3.11
N SER A 52 -17.75 -16.03 -3.72
CA SER A 52 -16.66 -16.33 -4.67
C SER A 52 -15.28 -16.18 -4.04
N CYS A 53 -15.12 -15.24 -3.11
CA CYS A 53 -13.83 -14.98 -2.45
C CYS A 53 -13.51 -16.01 -1.36
N HIS A 54 -14.53 -16.55 -0.67
CA HIS A 54 -14.39 -17.62 0.30
C HIS A 54 -15.17 -18.84 -0.18
N SER A 55 -14.53 -19.68 -1.01
CA SER A 55 -15.11 -20.97 -1.37
C SER A 55 -15.20 -21.82 -0.09
N ALA A 56 -16.42 -22.05 0.39
CA ALA A 56 -16.67 -22.93 1.53
C ALA A 56 -16.08 -24.32 1.22
N LYS A 57 -15.24 -24.82 2.11
CA LYS A 57 -15.04 -26.26 2.27
C LYS A 57 -16.01 -26.75 3.33
#